data_AF-A0A084A737-F1
#
_entry.id   AF-A0A084A737-F1
#
_cell.length_a   1.000
_cell.length_b   1.000
_cell.length_c   1.000
_cell.angle_alpha   90.00
_cell.angle_beta   90.00
_cell.angle_gamma   90.00
#
_symmetry.space_group_name_H-M   'P 1'
#
loop_
_entity.id
_entity.type
_entity.pdbx_description
1 polymer ?
#
loop_
_entity_poly.entity_id
_entity_poly.type
_entity_poly.pdbx_seq_one_letter_code
_entity_poly.pdbx_strand_id
1 'polypeptide(L)' 'MNKNLKEFLPLGSVVLLAGGEEKLMIIGHKQIEIETKREFDYSAVLFPDGYKDALALYHFN' A
#
# COMPACT_ATOMS: atom_id res chain seq x y z
N MET A 1 12.87 8.43 10.69
CA MET A 1 13.88 8.67 9.63
C MET A 1 13.12 8.81 8.33
N ASN A 2 13.29 9.90 7.57
CA ASN A 2 12.51 10.11 6.35
C ASN A 2 13.02 9.15 5.27
N LYS A 3 12.22 8.13 4.90
CA LYS A 3 12.59 7.19 3.84
C LYS A 3 12.73 7.93 2.49
N ASN A 4 13.80 7.64 1.77
CA ASN A 4 14.01 8.09 0.40
C ASN A 4 13.17 7.23 -0.55
N LEU A 5 12.70 7.78 -1.68
CA LEU A 5 11.88 7.02 -2.64
C LEU A 5 12.57 5.74 -3.15
N LYS A 6 13.91 5.72 -3.18
CA LYS A 6 14.71 4.54 -3.57
C LYS A 6 14.63 3.36 -2.60
N GLU A 7 14.12 3.59 -1.39
CA GLU A 7 14.00 2.57 -0.34
C GLU A 7 12.64 1.86 -0.37
N PHE A 8 11.69 2.36 -1.17
CA PHE A 8 10.37 1.75 -1.34
C PHE A 8 10.41 0.65 -2.40
N LEU A 9 9.59 -0.37 -2.20
CA LEU A 9 9.31 -1.34 -3.25
C LEU A 9 8.65 -0.64 -4.45
N PRO A 10 8.96 -1.04 -5.70
CA PRO A 10 8.34 -0.46 -6.89
C PRO A 10 6.81 -0.56 -6.87
N LEU A 11 6.13 0.42 -7.48
CA LEU A 11 4.72 0.28 -7.80
C LEU A 11 4.51 -0.95 -8.70
N GLY A 12 3.44 -1.70 -8.46
CA GLY A 12 3.19 -3.00 -9.10
C GLY A 12 3.84 -4.19 -8.40
N SER A 13 4.65 -3.98 -7.36
CA SER A 13 5.17 -5.08 -6.54
C SER A 13 4.01 -5.80 -5.86
N VAL A 14 3.97 -7.13 -6.00
CA VAL A 14 3.01 -7.99 -5.31
C VAL A 14 3.65 -8.54 -4.03
N VAL A 15 3.04 -8.24 -2.90
CA VAL A 15 3.53 -8.59 -1.56
C VAL A 15 2.50 -9.42 -0.80
N LEU A 16 2.98 -10.19 0.17
CA LEU A 16 2.17 -10.85 1.18
C LEU A 16 2.59 -10.29 2.53
N LEU A 17 1.64 -9.74 3.27
CA LEU A 17 1.92 -9.18 4.60
C LEU A 17 2.18 -10.31 5.60
N ALA A 18 3.02 -10.05 6.61
CA ALA A 18 3.30 -11.04 7.65
C ALA A 18 2.00 -11.43 8.38
N GLY A 19 1.66 -12.72 8.34
CA GLY A 19 0.42 -13.24 8.91
C GLY A 19 -0.84 -12.99 8.07
N GLY A 20 -0.72 -12.36 6.89
CA GLY A 20 -1.80 -12.24 5.93
C GLY A 20 -1.90 -13.45 5.00
N GLU A 21 -3.08 -13.67 4.42
CA GLU A 21 -3.34 -14.73 3.44
C GLU A 21 -3.49 -14.18 2.01
N GLU A 22 -3.90 -12.92 1.88
CA GLU A 22 -4.17 -12.27 0.60
C GLU A 22 -2.95 -11.53 0.06
N LYS A 23 -2.69 -11.68 -1.24
CA LYS A 23 -1.64 -10.93 -1.95
C LYS A 23 -2.14 -9.53 -2.28
N LEU A 24 -1.26 -8.55 -2.07
CA LEU A 24 -1.54 -7.14 -2.35
C LEU A 24 -0.57 -6.62 -3.40
N MET A 25 -1.05 -5.79 -4.33
CA MET A 25 -0.22 -5.06 -5.28
C MET A 25 -0.11 -3.60 -4.85
N ILE A 26 1.12 -3.12 -4.68
CA ILE A 26 1.40 -1.72 -4.29
C ILE A 26 1.05 -0.79 -5.45
N ILE A 27 0.24 0.24 -5.16
CA ILE A 27 -0.19 1.25 -6.14
C ILE A 27 0.15 2.69 -5.73
N GLY A 28 0.65 2.91 -4.51
CA GLY A 28 1.11 4.22 -4.07
C GLY A 28 2.14 4.15 -2.95
N HIS A 29 2.91 5.23 -2.81
CA HIS A 29 3.86 5.45 -1.72
C HIS A 29 3.43 6.65 -0.89
N LYS A 30 3.76 6.64 0.42
CA LYS A 30 3.55 7.79 1.31
C LYS A 30 2.10 8.31 1.31
N GLN A 31 1.16 7.38 1.38
CA GLN A 31 -0.26 7.72 1.37
C GLN A 31 -0.64 8.42 2.68
N ILE A 32 -1.32 9.56 2.58
CA ILE A 32 -1.82 10.30 3.74
C ILE A 32 -3.33 10.09 3.83
N GLU A 33 -3.79 9.56 4.96
CA GLU A 33 -5.22 9.44 5.24
C GLU A 33 -5.77 10.82 5.67
N ILE A 34 -6.94 11.20 5.15
CA ILE A 34 -7.43 12.59 5.19
C ILE A 34 -7.88 12.97 6.60
N GLU A 35 -8.53 12.08 7.34
CA GLU A 35 -9.15 12.36 8.63
C GLU A 35 -8.11 12.38 9.77
N THR A 36 -7.31 11.31 9.85
CA THR A 36 -6.29 11.07 10.88
C THR A 36 -4.96 11.75 10.58
N LYS A 37 -4.73 12.19 9.33
CA LYS A 37 -3.44 12.72 8.84
C LYS A 37 -2.28 11.73 9.00
N ARG A 38 -2.57 10.44 9.15
CA ARG A 38 -1.56 9.40 9.25
C ARG A 38 -0.94 9.15 7.87
N GLU A 39 0.38 9.14 7.83
CA GLU A 39 1.16 8.69 6.67
C GLU A 39 1.41 7.18 6.76
N PHE A 40 1.23 6.49 5.64
CA PHE A 40 1.55 5.09 5.43
C PHE A 40 2.58 4.96 4.33
N ASP A 41 3.52 4.01 4.46
CA ASP A 41 4.54 3.81 3.43
C ASP A 41 3.92 3.37 2.10
N TYR A 42 2.87 2.54 2.14
CA TYR A 42 2.23 1.97 0.95
C TYR A 42 0.71 2.09 0.98
N SER A 43 0.14 2.29 -0.21
CA SER A 43 -1.24 1.93 -0.53
C SER A 43 -1.27 0.79 -1.54
N ALA A 44 -2.22 -0.13 -1.40
CA ALA A 44 -2.30 -1.33 -2.22
C ALA A 44 -3.73 -1.79 -2.47
N VAL A 45 -3.87 -2.69 -3.44
CA VAL A 45 -5.13 -3.36 -3.81
C VAL A 45 -4.93 -4.87 -3.81
N LEU A 46 -6.02 -5.62 -3.70
CA LEU A 46 -5.97 -7.07 -3.85
C LEU A 46 -5.41 -7.46 -5.21
N PHE A 47 -4.49 -8.42 -5.21
CA PHE A 47 -3.97 -9.03 -6.43
C PHE A 47 -4.63 -10.40 -6.64
N PRO A 48 -5.14 -10.71 -7.85
CA PRO A 48 -5.07 -9.93 -9.10
C PRO A 48 -6.27 -8.99 -9.33
N ASP A 49 -7.24 -8.94 -8.42
CA ASP A 49 -8.52 -8.23 -8.58
C ASP A 49 -8.40 -6.75 -8.94
N GLY A 50 -7.40 -6.06 -8.40
CA GLY A 50 -7.15 -4.65 -8.64
C GLY A 50 -8.08 -3.71 -7.86
N TYR A 51 -8.09 -2.45 -8.28
CA TYR A 51 -8.87 -1.39 -7.65
C TYR A 51 -10.35 -1.47 -8.02
N LYS A 52 -11.24 -1.46 -7.02
CA LYS A 52 -12.71 -1.45 -7.21
C LYS A 52 -13.30 -0.09 -6.83
N ASP A 53 -12.96 0.39 -5.65
CA ASP A 53 -13.33 1.70 -5.12
C ASP A 53 -12.36 2.12 -4.00
N ALA A 54 -12.58 3.30 -3.43
CA ALA A 54 -11.70 3.86 -2.40
C ALA A 54 -11.70 3.06 -1.09
N LEU A 55 -12.76 2.27 -0.82
CA LEU A 55 -12.84 1.40 0.36
C LEU A 55 -12.00 0.14 0.19
N ALA A 56 -11.72 -0.26 -1.06
CA ALA A 56 -10.89 -1.41 -1.40
C ALA A 56 -9.36 -1.12 -1.31
N LEU A 57 -8.95 -0.02 -0.66
CA LEU A 57 -7.55 0.35 -0.49
C LEU A 57 -6.99 -0.15 0.85
N TYR A 58 -5.88 -0.87 0.77
CA TYR A 58 -5.11 -1.30 1.92
C TYR A 58 -3.98 -0.30 2.17
N HIS A 59 -3.75 0.06 3.43
CA HIS A 59 -2.69 0.98 3.86
C HIS A 59 -1.78 0.29 4.86
N PHE A 60 -0.46 0.27 4.62
CA PHE A 60 0.50 -0.41 5.49
C PHE A 60 1.91 0.17 5.41
N ASN A 61 2.78 -0.27 6.34
CA ASN A 61 4.18 0.12 6.46
C ASN A 61 5.13 -1.07 6.27
#